data_AF-A0A1X7SWI4-F1
#
_entry.id   AF-A0A1X7SWI4-F1
#
_cell.length_a   1.000
_cell.length_b   1.000
_cell.length_c   1.000
_cell.angle_alpha   90.00
_cell.angle_beta   90.00
_cell.angle_gamma   90.00
#
_symmetry.space_group_name_H-M   'P 1'
#
loop_
_entity.id
_entity.type
_entity.pdbx_description
1 polymer ?
#
loop_
_entity_poly.entity_id
_entity_poly.type
_entity_poly.pdbx_seq_one_letter_code
_entity_poly.pdbx_strand_id
1 'polypeptide(L)'
;MVTKPFTTSCTIEDELLYTLVKLRLGLVNKDIAYRANIDKGLFSKIFHRWLNILYRELKQLIIWPDSETLRKNLLKCFNEKYSRVVCIIDCFEVFIQRPRSFDARAATYSNNEKHTTIKVLIGILPTGAISFISKAWGGRALDKIITQQSGFLTKINYGDVIMADRGFNVFDDIATIGAHLVNPAFTKGKKQLSGMEVETSGQMS
;
A
#
# COMPACT_ATOMS: atom_id res chain seq x y z
N MET A 1 -37.93 -2.36 23.54
CA MET A 1 -36.96 -2.69 22.48
C MET A 1 -37.65 -3.64 21.51
N VAL A 2 -37.91 -3.22 20.28
CA VAL A 2 -38.51 -4.11 19.26
C VAL A 2 -37.38 -4.99 18.70
N THR A 3 -37.39 -6.28 19.05
CA THR A 3 -36.51 -7.28 18.45
C THR A 3 -37.04 -7.60 17.05
N LYS A 4 -36.49 -6.95 16.03
CA LYS A 4 -36.73 -7.35 14.65
C LYS A 4 -36.10 -8.74 14.44
N PRO A 5 -36.83 -9.75 13.94
CA PRO A 5 -36.23 -11.04 13.66
C PRO A 5 -35.18 -10.88 12.55
N PHE A 6 -33.95 -11.29 12.84
CA PHE A 6 -32.88 -11.30 11.85
C PHE A 6 -33.10 -12.43 10.84
N THR A 7 -32.82 -12.16 9.57
CA THR A 7 -32.82 -13.20 8.54
C THR A 7 -31.55 -14.05 8.65
N THR A 8 -31.66 -15.30 8.21
CA THR A 8 -30.54 -16.27 8.20
C THR A 8 -29.68 -16.18 6.94
N SER A 9 -30.04 -15.33 5.97
CA SER A 9 -29.35 -15.18 4.70
C SER A 9 -29.51 -13.77 4.13
N CYS A 10 -28.62 -13.43 3.19
CA CYS A 10 -28.53 -12.20 2.43
C CYS A 10 -28.25 -12.58 0.95
N THR A 11 -28.64 -11.76 -0.02
CA THR A 11 -28.35 -12.05 -1.44
C THR A 11 -26.86 -11.90 -1.72
N ILE A 12 -26.35 -12.56 -2.77
CA ILE A 12 -24.92 -12.51 -3.12
C ILE A 12 -24.50 -11.06 -3.42
N GLU A 13 -25.37 -10.31 -4.09
CA GLU A 13 -25.17 -8.90 -4.44
C GLU A 13 -25.06 -8.03 -3.18
N ASP A 14 -25.97 -8.21 -2.22
CA ASP A 14 -25.96 -7.48 -0.96
C ASP A 14 -24.73 -7.85 -0.12
N GLU A 15 -24.38 -9.13 -0.06
CA GLU A 15 -23.18 -9.56 0.66
C GLU A 15 -21.90 -8.90 0.13
N LEU A 16 -21.76 -8.82 -1.20
CA LEU A 16 -20.65 -8.11 -1.85
C LEU A 16 -20.72 -6.62 -1.54
N LEU A 17 -21.88 -5.99 -1.74
CA LEU A 17 -22.09 -4.57 -1.47
C LEU A 17 -21.72 -4.21 -0.03
N TYR A 18 -22.24 -4.92 0.95
CA TYR A 18 -21.96 -4.68 2.36
C TYR A 18 -20.50 -4.95 2.74
N THR A 19 -19.85 -5.90 2.06
CA THR A 19 -18.40 -6.11 2.20
C THR A 19 -17.61 -4.90 1.68
N LEU A 20 -17.95 -4.37 0.50
CA LEU A 20 -17.32 -3.19 -0.08
C LEU A 20 -17.58 -1.93 0.74
N VAL A 21 -18.80 -1.75 1.25
CA VAL A 21 -19.17 -0.67 2.18
C VAL A 21 -18.32 -0.73 3.44
N LYS A 22 -18.11 -1.93 4.01
CA LYS A 22 -17.23 -2.09 5.17
C LYS A 22 -15.81 -1.67 4.87
N LEU A 23 -15.25 -2.12 3.74
CA LEU A 23 -13.88 -1.80 3.33
C LEU A 23 -13.70 -0.31 3.05
N ARG A 24 -14.68 0.33 2.42
CA ARG A 24 -14.63 1.74 2.04
C ARG A 24 -14.80 2.70 3.23
N LEU A 25 -15.69 2.37 4.16
CA LEU A 25 -16.12 3.27 5.23
C LEU A 25 -15.61 2.88 6.63
N GLY A 26 -15.05 1.68 6.80
CA GLY A 26 -14.54 1.22 8.11
C GLY A 26 -15.63 0.93 9.14
N LEU A 27 -16.88 0.70 8.73
CA LEU A 27 -18.01 0.50 9.65
C LEU A 27 -17.86 -0.80 10.47
N VAL A 28 -18.38 -0.76 11.70
CA VAL A 28 -18.38 -1.92 12.60
C VAL A 28 -19.41 -2.97 12.15
N ASN A 29 -19.12 -4.25 12.40
CA ASN A 29 -20.00 -5.35 11.97
C ASN A 29 -21.44 -5.23 12.48
N LYS A 30 -21.64 -4.62 13.66
CA LYS A 30 -22.96 -4.42 14.25
C LYS A 30 -23.83 -3.47 13.42
N ASP A 31 -23.25 -2.41 12.89
CA ASP A 31 -23.97 -1.42 12.07
C ASP A 31 -24.39 -2.03 10.73
N ILE A 32 -23.47 -2.69 10.05
CA ILE A 32 -23.77 -3.32 8.76
C ILE A 32 -24.77 -4.45 8.91
N ALA A 33 -24.62 -5.32 9.93
CA ALA A 33 -25.56 -6.39 10.19
C ALA A 33 -26.99 -5.87 10.43
N TYR A 34 -27.12 -4.74 11.15
CA TYR A 34 -28.40 -4.07 11.34
C TYR A 34 -29.00 -3.56 10.02
N ARG A 35 -28.20 -2.92 9.16
CA ARG A 35 -28.64 -2.44 7.82
C ARG A 35 -29.07 -3.57 6.91
N ALA A 36 -28.31 -4.67 6.92
CA ALA A 36 -28.57 -5.88 6.15
C ALA A 36 -29.67 -6.79 6.76
N ASN A 37 -30.21 -6.43 7.93
CA ASN A 37 -31.20 -7.21 8.67
C ASN A 37 -30.77 -8.66 8.99
N ILE A 38 -29.47 -8.89 9.21
CA ILE A 38 -28.89 -10.20 9.54
C ILE A 38 -28.20 -10.19 10.90
N ASP A 39 -27.88 -11.38 11.43
CA ASP A 39 -27.08 -11.49 12.64
C ASP A 39 -25.62 -11.01 12.41
N LYS A 40 -25.02 -10.41 13.46
CA LYS A 40 -23.64 -9.91 13.43
C LYS A 40 -22.62 -11.03 13.14
N GLY A 41 -22.83 -12.22 13.72
CA GLY A 41 -21.99 -13.39 13.49
C GLY A 41 -22.09 -13.89 12.05
N LEU A 42 -23.30 -13.88 11.49
CA LEU A 42 -23.52 -14.19 10.08
C LEU A 42 -22.79 -13.20 9.16
N PHE A 43 -22.96 -11.89 9.37
CA PHE A 43 -22.23 -10.88 8.60
C PHE A 43 -20.71 -11.04 8.72
N SER A 44 -20.20 -11.38 9.91
CA SER A 44 -18.78 -11.66 10.10
C SER A 44 -18.30 -12.80 9.20
N LYS A 45 -19.05 -13.90 9.08
CA LYS A 45 -18.70 -15.02 8.20
C LYS A 45 -18.74 -14.60 6.73
N ILE A 46 -19.79 -13.89 6.32
CA ILE A 46 -19.95 -13.33 4.96
C ILE A 46 -18.75 -12.46 4.59
N PHE A 47 -18.39 -11.52 5.46
CA PHE A 47 -17.28 -10.60 5.23
C PHE A 47 -15.95 -11.32 5.01
N HIS A 48 -15.60 -12.30 5.85
CA HIS A 48 -14.35 -13.06 5.68
C HIS A 48 -14.37 -13.94 4.43
N ARG A 49 -15.53 -14.50 4.05
CA ARG A 49 -15.67 -15.24 2.80
C ARG A 49 -15.40 -14.33 1.59
N TRP A 50 -16.03 -13.17 1.54
CA TRP A 50 -15.82 -12.21 0.45
C TRP A 50 -14.41 -11.63 0.43
N LEU A 51 -13.77 -11.39 1.59
CA LEU A 51 -12.36 -11.02 1.64
C LEU A 51 -11.47 -12.03 0.92
N ASN A 52 -11.69 -13.33 1.14
CA ASN A 52 -10.91 -14.37 0.47
C ASN A 52 -11.17 -14.41 -1.04
N ILE A 53 -12.43 -14.24 -1.46
CA ILE A 53 -12.80 -14.17 -2.88
C ILE A 53 -12.14 -12.95 -3.53
N LEU A 54 -12.32 -11.76 -2.96
CA LEU A 54 -11.70 -10.53 -3.46
C LEU A 54 -10.18 -10.63 -3.51
N TYR A 55 -9.54 -11.20 -2.48
CA TYR A 55 -8.10 -11.42 -2.51
C TYR A 55 -7.68 -12.28 -3.71
N ARG A 56 -8.38 -13.39 -3.96
CA ARG A 56 -8.08 -14.29 -5.09
C ARG A 56 -8.25 -13.57 -6.43
N GLU A 57 -9.37 -12.88 -6.62
CA GLU A 57 -9.71 -12.23 -7.89
C GLU A 57 -8.88 -10.95 -8.15
N LEU A 58 -8.53 -10.19 -7.11
CA LEU A 58 -7.79 -8.93 -7.27
C LEU A 58 -6.28 -9.13 -7.33
N LYS A 59 -5.74 -10.18 -6.70
CA LYS A 59 -4.29 -10.43 -6.70
C LYS A 59 -3.72 -10.60 -8.11
N GLN A 60 -4.50 -11.18 -9.03
CA GLN A 60 -4.07 -11.37 -10.41
C GLN A 60 -3.94 -10.06 -11.20
N LEU A 61 -4.51 -8.96 -10.69
CA LEU A 61 -4.41 -7.63 -11.30
C LEU A 61 -3.11 -6.90 -10.93
N ILE A 62 -2.36 -7.41 -9.94
CA ILE A 62 -1.09 -6.85 -9.51
C ILE A 62 0.01 -7.44 -10.41
N ILE A 63 0.26 -6.74 -11.52
CA ILE A 63 1.18 -7.20 -12.57
C ILE A 63 2.41 -6.30 -12.57
N TRP A 64 3.58 -6.92 -12.60
CA TRP A 64 4.82 -6.24 -12.94
C TRP A 64 5.04 -6.33 -14.45
N PRO A 65 4.83 -5.24 -15.21
CA PRO A 65 4.95 -5.27 -16.66
C PRO A 65 6.42 -5.39 -17.10
N ASP A 66 6.63 -5.85 -18.33
CA ASP A 66 7.93 -5.73 -18.98
C ASP A 66 8.23 -4.26 -19.36
N SER A 67 9.51 -3.97 -19.59
CA SER A 67 9.98 -2.61 -19.86
C SER A 67 9.41 -2.01 -21.15
N GLU A 68 9.08 -2.81 -22.16
CA GLU A 68 8.53 -2.33 -23.42
C GLU A 68 7.07 -1.88 -23.23
N THR A 69 6.26 -2.72 -22.59
CA THR A 69 4.86 -2.41 -22.24
C THR A 69 4.79 -1.15 -21.38
N LEU A 70 5.66 -1.04 -20.38
CA LEU A 70 5.73 0.14 -19.53
C LEU A 70 6.07 1.41 -20.34
N ARG A 71 7.10 1.38 -21.19
CA ARG A 71 7.52 2.55 -21.99
C ARG A 71 6.43 3.02 -22.95
N LYS A 72 5.70 2.09 -23.58
CA LYS A 72 4.58 2.42 -24.49
C LYS A 72 3.44 3.13 -23.77
N ASN A 73 3.23 2.84 -22.48
CA ASN A 73 2.14 3.39 -21.68
C ASN A 73 2.59 4.51 -20.73
N LEU A 74 3.83 4.98 -20.83
CA LEU A 74 4.35 6.01 -19.94
C LEU A 74 3.64 7.35 -20.21
N LEU A 75 3.12 7.97 -19.14
CA LEU A 75 2.45 9.26 -19.26
C LEU A 75 3.45 10.36 -19.68
N LYS A 76 2.97 11.32 -20.48
CA LYS A 76 3.81 12.41 -21.02
C LYS A 76 4.55 13.19 -19.91
N CYS A 77 3.91 13.43 -18.78
CA CYS A 77 4.50 14.11 -17.63
C CYS A 77 5.73 13.39 -17.06
N PHE A 78 5.80 12.06 -17.15
CA PHE A 78 6.99 11.31 -16.77
C PHE A 78 8.02 11.28 -17.90
N ASN A 79 7.59 11.20 -19.17
CA ASN A 79 8.51 11.02 -20.29
C ASN A 79 9.53 12.16 -20.45
N GLU A 80 9.17 13.39 -20.07
CA GLU A 80 10.03 14.57 -20.23
C GLU A 80 11.24 14.58 -19.27
N LYS A 81 11.11 14.04 -18.05
CA LYS A 81 12.15 14.12 -17.00
C LYS A 81 12.54 12.78 -16.40
N TYR A 82 11.68 11.79 -16.56
CA TYR A 82 11.68 10.53 -15.82
C TYR A 82 11.32 9.35 -16.75
N SER A 83 11.83 9.39 -17.99
CA SER A 83 11.54 8.41 -19.06
C SER A 83 11.91 6.96 -18.76
N ARG A 84 12.71 6.74 -17.70
CA ARG A 84 13.13 5.43 -17.23
C ARG A 84 12.48 5.01 -15.91
N VAL A 85 11.49 5.77 -15.41
CA VAL A 85 10.78 5.37 -14.19
C VAL A 85 9.94 4.14 -14.46
N VAL A 86 10.15 3.12 -13.63
CA VAL A 86 9.42 1.85 -13.70
C VAL A 86 8.46 1.65 -12.55
N CYS A 87 8.73 2.26 -11.41
CA CYS A 87 7.89 2.10 -10.23
C CYS A 87 8.09 3.28 -9.27
N ILE A 88 7.00 3.70 -8.65
CA ILE A 88 6.95 4.60 -7.50
C ILE A 88 6.64 3.73 -6.29
N ILE A 89 7.48 3.78 -5.27
CA ILE A 89 7.32 2.97 -4.06
C ILE A 89 7.03 3.80 -2.83
N ASP A 90 6.20 3.22 -1.96
CA ASP A 90 5.93 3.74 -0.62
C ASP A 90 5.64 2.61 0.37
N CYS A 91 5.96 2.84 1.65
CA CYS A 91 5.58 1.96 2.75
C CYS A 91 4.29 2.48 3.39
N PHE A 92 3.17 2.00 2.89
CA PHE A 92 1.85 2.35 3.39
C PHE A 92 1.61 1.78 4.80
N GLU A 93 1.18 2.63 5.74
CA GLU A 93 0.80 2.24 7.10
C GLU A 93 -0.73 2.08 7.25
N VAL A 94 -1.16 0.99 7.88
CA VAL A 94 -2.56 0.73 8.23
C VAL A 94 -2.71 0.67 9.74
N PHE A 95 -3.58 1.52 10.30
CA PHE A 95 -3.96 1.46 11.70
C PHE A 95 -4.66 0.15 12.03
N ILE A 96 -4.20 -0.51 13.09
CA ILE A 96 -4.83 -1.74 13.59
C ILE A 96 -5.21 -1.58 15.05
N GLN A 97 -6.11 -2.44 15.51
CA GLN A 97 -6.38 -2.59 16.93
C GLN A 97 -5.14 -3.10 17.66
N ARG A 98 -4.88 -2.58 18.86
CA ARG A 98 -3.76 -2.99 19.70
C ARG A 98 -3.82 -4.51 19.97
N PRO A 99 -2.80 -5.29 19.58
CA PRO A 99 -2.73 -6.71 19.88
C PRO A 99 -2.75 -6.96 21.38
N ARG A 100 -3.19 -8.14 21.81
CA ARG A 100 -3.11 -8.54 23.22
C ARG A 100 -1.70 -8.96 23.63
N SER A 101 -0.99 -9.65 22.73
CA SER A 101 0.39 -10.09 22.95
C SER A 101 1.35 -8.90 23.07
N PHE A 102 2.25 -8.95 24.06
CA PHE A 102 3.27 -7.93 24.26
C PHE A 102 4.26 -7.86 23.10
N ASP A 103 4.70 -9.01 22.59
CA ASP A 103 5.63 -9.06 21.45
C ASP A 103 4.99 -8.48 20.19
N ALA A 104 3.74 -8.86 19.91
CA ALA A 104 3.00 -8.34 18.78
C ALA A 104 2.79 -6.82 18.90
N ARG A 105 2.51 -6.31 20.10
CA ARG A 105 2.41 -4.87 20.37
C ARG A 105 3.73 -4.15 20.15
N ALA A 106 4.84 -4.73 20.60
CA ALA A 106 6.17 -4.14 20.41
C ALA A 106 6.52 -4.07 18.92
N ALA A 107 6.22 -5.11 18.15
CA ALA A 107 6.48 -5.16 16.71
C ALA A 107 5.58 -4.20 15.89
N THR A 108 4.35 -3.98 16.35
CA THR A 108 3.35 -3.18 15.59
C THR A 108 3.28 -1.72 16.01
N TYR A 109 3.93 -1.30 17.09
CA TYR A 109 3.94 0.11 17.49
C TYR A 109 4.86 0.95 16.58
N SER A 110 4.25 1.80 15.75
CA SER A 110 4.96 2.79 14.93
C SER A 110 5.22 4.04 15.76
N ASN A 111 6.50 4.43 15.85
CA ASN A 111 6.90 5.64 16.56
C ASN A 111 6.46 6.91 15.82
N ASN A 112 6.37 6.85 14.49
CA ASN A 112 5.97 7.98 13.66
C ASN A 112 4.48 8.27 13.85
N GLU A 113 3.64 7.24 13.71
CA GLU A 113 2.18 7.35 13.86
C GLU A 113 1.73 7.41 15.33
N LYS A 114 2.64 7.10 16.27
CA LYS A 114 2.36 6.95 17.71
C LYS A 114 1.21 5.98 18.00
N HIS A 115 0.96 5.04 17.09
CA HIS A 115 -0.13 4.07 17.15
C HIS A 115 0.37 2.68 16.77
N THR A 116 -0.48 1.69 17.02
CA THR A 116 -0.29 0.33 16.51
C THR A 116 -0.68 0.29 15.04
N THR A 117 0.26 -0.04 14.16
CA THR A 117 0.07 -0.12 12.71
C THR A 117 0.71 -1.39 12.14
N ILE A 118 0.31 -1.73 10.92
CA ILE A 118 1.06 -2.62 10.04
C ILE A 118 1.56 -1.82 8.83
N LYS A 119 2.67 -2.25 8.26
CA LYS A 119 3.30 -1.66 7.08
C LYS A 119 3.26 -2.62 5.91
N VAL A 120 3.09 -2.08 4.71
CA VAL A 120 3.19 -2.83 3.45
C VAL A 120 3.93 -1.97 2.44
N LEU A 121 4.96 -2.53 1.80
CA LEU A 121 5.58 -1.88 0.64
C LEU A 121 4.66 -2.05 -0.56
N ILE A 122 4.24 -0.93 -1.14
CA ILE A 122 3.44 -0.88 -2.36
C ILE A 122 4.30 -0.28 -3.46
N GLY A 123 4.25 -0.91 -4.64
CA GLY A 123 4.79 -0.36 -5.87
C GLY A 123 3.65 0.03 -6.81
N ILE A 124 3.71 1.25 -7.32
CA ILE A 124 2.74 1.85 -8.22
C ILE A 124 3.44 2.19 -9.53
N LEU A 125 2.85 1.82 -10.66
CA LEU A 125 3.35 2.23 -11.98
C LEU A 125 3.13 3.74 -12.18
N PRO A 126 3.90 4.39 -13.07
CA PRO A 126 3.62 5.76 -13.48
C PRO A 126 2.20 6.02 -14.01
N THR A 127 1.51 4.96 -14.44
CA THR A 127 0.10 4.99 -14.88
C THR A 127 -0.91 5.00 -13.72
N GLY A 128 -0.46 4.81 -12.47
CA GLY A 128 -1.28 4.74 -11.26
C GLY A 128 -1.73 3.34 -10.86
N ALA A 129 -1.44 2.31 -11.66
CA ALA A 129 -1.79 0.94 -11.33
C ALA A 129 -0.84 0.35 -10.28
N ILE A 130 -1.35 -0.46 -9.35
CA ILE A 130 -0.52 -1.17 -8.36
C ILE A 130 0.17 -2.35 -9.07
N SER A 131 1.50 -2.39 -9.03
CA SER A 131 2.32 -3.45 -9.66
C SER A 131 3.06 -4.33 -8.67
N PHE A 132 3.13 -3.94 -7.40
CA PHE A 132 3.79 -4.72 -6.35
C PHE A 132 3.14 -4.50 -4.99
N ILE A 133 3.01 -5.57 -4.20
CA ILE A 133 2.59 -5.52 -2.80
C ILE A 133 3.42 -6.54 -2.01
N SER A 134 4.09 -6.11 -0.94
CA SER A 134 4.83 -7.02 -0.05
C SER A 134 3.91 -7.79 0.89
N LYS A 135 4.48 -8.77 1.62
CA LYS A 135 3.85 -9.23 2.87
C LYS A 135 3.73 -8.07 3.86
N ALA A 136 2.77 -8.14 4.77
CA ALA A 136 2.61 -7.15 5.83
C ALA A 136 3.67 -7.31 6.92
N TRP A 137 4.12 -6.18 7.46
CA TRP A 137 5.09 -6.07 8.54
C TRP A 137 4.47 -5.32 9.71
N GLY A 138 5.03 -5.46 10.92
CA GLY A 138 4.65 -4.59 12.02
C GLY A 138 5.09 -3.15 11.77
N GLY A 139 4.32 -2.17 12.24
CA GLY A 139 4.59 -0.74 12.06
C GLY A 139 5.97 -0.25 12.51
N ARG A 140 6.65 -1.00 13.41
CA ARG A 140 8.02 -0.69 13.83
C ARG A 140 9.07 -0.98 12.76
N ALA A 141 8.76 -1.85 11.78
CA ALA A 141 9.72 -2.23 10.75
C ALA A 141 10.19 -1.00 9.95
N LEU A 142 11.49 -0.98 9.66
CA LEU A 142 12.10 0.04 8.83
C LEU A 142 11.81 -0.24 7.36
N ASP A 143 11.46 0.78 6.61
CA ASP A 143 11.08 0.67 5.20
C ASP A 143 12.19 0.00 4.38
N LYS A 144 13.46 0.32 4.68
CA LYS A 144 14.65 -0.36 4.10
C LYS A 144 14.62 -1.88 4.27
N ILE A 145 14.30 -2.37 5.48
CA ILE A 145 14.25 -3.81 5.77
C ILE A 145 13.09 -4.46 5.01
N ILE A 146 11.94 -3.80 4.94
CA ILE A 146 10.79 -4.26 4.17
C ILE A 146 11.18 -4.37 2.69
N THR A 147 11.83 -3.35 2.11
CA THR A 147 12.30 -3.37 0.72
C THR A 147 13.26 -4.53 0.45
N GLN A 148 14.26 -4.73 1.31
CA GLN A 148 15.23 -5.82 1.16
C GLN A 148 14.60 -7.21 1.23
N GLN A 149 13.60 -7.42 2.10
CA GLN A 149 13.05 -8.75 2.37
C GLN A 149 11.73 -9.05 1.63
N SER A 150 11.12 -8.05 0.99
CA SER A 150 9.84 -8.20 0.29
C SER A 150 9.93 -8.91 -1.07
N GLY A 151 11.13 -9.05 -1.63
CA GLY A 151 11.33 -9.48 -3.02
C GLY A 151 11.12 -8.35 -4.04
N PHE A 152 11.00 -7.09 -3.61
CA PHE A 152 10.90 -5.96 -4.53
C PHE A 152 12.15 -5.79 -5.39
N LEU A 153 13.34 -5.89 -4.77
CA LEU A 153 14.62 -5.69 -5.47
C LEU A 153 14.82 -6.67 -6.64
N THR A 154 14.24 -7.87 -6.59
CA THR A 154 14.34 -8.86 -7.67
C THR A 154 13.50 -8.50 -8.90
N LYS A 155 12.72 -7.42 -8.84
CA LYS A 155 11.89 -6.92 -9.95
C LYS A 155 12.58 -5.82 -10.76
N ILE A 156 13.65 -5.24 -10.20
CA ILE A 156 14.37 -4.09 -10.76
C ILE A 156 15.44 -4.61 -11.72
N ASN A 157 15.59 -3.93 -12.86
CA ASN A 157 16.65 -4.18 -13.82
C ASN A 157 17.70 -3.07 -13.82
N TYR A 158 18.86 -3.38 -14.38
CA TYR A 158 19.92 -2.39 -14.60
C TYR A 158 19.40 -1.17 -15.38
N GLY A 159 19.69 0.02 -14.88
CA GLY A 159 19.31 1.29 -15.49
C GLY A 159 17.85 1.72 -15.27
N ASP A 160 17.03 0.91 -14.57
CA ASP A 160 15.70 1.31 -14.14
C ASP A 160 15.77 2.49 -13.17
N VAL A 161 14.74 3.34 -13.19
CA VAL A 161 14.56 4.41 -12.21
C VAL A 161 13.38 4.06 -11.29
N ILE A 162 13.63 4.08 -10.00
CA ILE A 162 12.62 3.93 -8.96
C ILE A 162 12.40 5.30 -8.32
N MET A 163 11.14 5.66 -8.14
CA MET A 163 10.77 6.86 -7.39
C MET A 163 10.32 6.47 -5.99
N ALA A 164 10.65 7.28 -5.00
CA ALA A 164 10.13 7.09 -3.65
C ALA A 164 9.97 8.43 -2.93
N ASP A 165 9.18 8.38 -1.86
CA ASP A 165 8.95 9.54 -1.02
C ASP A 165 10.24 10.05 -0.36
N ARG A 166 10.16 11.31 0.06
CA ARG A 166 11.26 12.00 0.73
C ARG A 166 11.69 11.23 1.98
N GLY A 167 12.96 10.86 2.06
CA GLY A 167 13.53 10.16 3.21
C GLY A 167 13.50 8.63 3.12
N PHE A 168 12.97 8.06 2.04
CA PHE A 168 13.00 6.63 1.77
C PHE A 168 14.44 6.16 1.45
N ASN A 169 15.11 5.58 2.45
CA ASN A 169 16.55 5.32 2.39
C ASN A 169 16.90 3.91 1.89
N VAL A 170 16.82 3.70 0.58
CA VAL A 170 17.18 2.45 -0.11
C VAL A 170 18.11 2.65 -1.31
N PHE A 171 18.82 3.79 -1.34
CA PHE A 171 19.70 4.16 -2.44
C PHE A 171 20.77 3.08 -2.69
N ASP A 172 21.47 2.65 -1.64
CA ASP A 172 22.54 1.66 -1.77
C ASP A 172 22.01 0.33 -2.33
N ASP A 173 20.85 -0.13 -1.85
CA ASP A 173 20.25 -1.38 -2.28
C ASP A 173 19.90 -1.35 -3.78
N ILE A 174 19.33 -0.24 -4.24
CA ILE A 174 18.98 -0.03 -5.66
C ILE A 174 20.25 0.15 -6.52
N ALA A 175 21.26 0.86 -6.00
CA ALA A 175 22.52 1.10 -6.70
C ALA A 175 23.32 -0.18 -6.94
N THR A 176 23.23 -1.20 -6.06
CA THR A 176 23.90 -2.49 -6.28
C THR A 176 23.40 -3.24 -7.52
N ILE A 177 22.19 -2.94 -7.99
CA ILE A 177 21.60 -3.50 -9.22
C ILE A 177 22.01 -2.66 -10.46
N GLY A 178 22.60 -1.49 -10.25
CA GLY A 178 22.85 -0.49 -11.28
C GLY A 178 21.58 0.28 -11.69
N ALA A 179 20.58 0.31 -10.82
CA ALA A 179 19.39 1.14 -10.96
C ALA A 179 19.55 2.47 -10.20
N HIS A 180 18.61 3.40 -10.39
CA HIS A 180 18.66 4.72 -9.79
C HIS A 180 17.42 4.98 -8.93
N LEU A 181 17.64 5.53 -7.74
CA LEU A 181 16.57 6.03 -6.88
C LEU A 181 16.41 7.55 -7.07
N VAL A 182 15.19 8.01 -7.28
CA VAL A 182 14.82 9.43 -7.40
C VAL A 182 13.83 9.77 -6.30
N ASN A 183 14.22 10.68 -5.41
CA ASN A 183 13.35 11.19 -4.35
C ASN A 183 13.37 12.73 -4.36
N PRO A 184 12.32 13.39 -3.85
CA PRO A 184 12.36 14.83 -3.55
C PRO A 184 13.55 15.18 -2.67
N ALA A 185 14.22 16.29 -2.97
CA ALA A 185 15.44 16.69 -2.29
C ALA A 185 15.20 16.85 -0.78
N PHE A 186 16.21 16.43 0.00
CA PHE A 186 16.16 16.34 1.45
C PHE A 186 16.89 17.52 2.10
N THR A 187 16.27 18.18 3.08
CA THR A 187 16.88 19.34 3.79
C THR A 187 17.73 18.93 5.00
N LYS A 188 17.74 17.66 5.42
CA LYS A 188 18.41 17.25 6.65
C LYS A 188 19.94 17.40 6.50
N GLY A 189 20.52 18.33 7.25
CA GLY A 189 21.94 18.68 7.20
C GLY A 189 22.31 19.85 6.29
N LYS A 190 21.34 20.42 5.54
CA LYS A 190 21.53 21.62 4.71
C LYS A 190 20.73 22.79 5.29
N LYS A 191 21.33 24.00 5.36
CA LYS A 191 20.60 25.22 5.75
C LYS A 191 19.52 25.61 4.73
N GLN A 192 19.73 25.27 3.45
CA GLN A 192 18.81 25.51 2.33
C GLN A 192 19.11 24.53 1.18
N LEU A 193 18.10 24.15 0.40
CA LEU A 193 18.26 23.43 -0.87
C LEU A 193 18.76 24.39 -1.95
N SER A 194 19.51 23.89 -2.94
CA SER A 194 19.84 24.70 -4.12
C SER A 194 18.57 25.02 -4.93
N GLY A 195 18.59 26.09 -5.74
CA GLY A 195 17.43 26.45 -6.59
C GLY A 195 16.99 25.28 -7.50
N MET A 196 17.95 24.54 -8.03
CA MET A 196 17.71 23.34 -8.85
C MET A 196 17.08 22.20 -8.02
N GLU A 197 17.55 21.96 -6.80
CA GLU A 197 16.95 20.97 -5.90
C GLU A 197 15.51 21.35 -5.50
N VAL A 198 15.21 22.64 -5.36
CA VAL A 198 13.86 23.14 -5.09
C VAL A 198 12.95 22.92 -6.29
N GLU A 199 13.40 23.26 -7.50
CA GLU A 199 12.62 23.06 -8.74
C GLU A 199 12.36 21.58 -9.04
N THR A 200 13.37 20.72 -8.89
CA THR A 200 13.21 19.27 -9.09
C THR A 200 12.27 18.67 -8.05
N SER A 201 12.36 19.11 -6.78
CA SER A 201 11.44 18.65 -5.72
C SER A 201 10.00 19.08 -5.95
N GLY A 202 9.77 20.33 -6.37
CA GLY A 202 8.43 20.87 -6.60
C GLY A 202 7.68 20.18 -7.74
N GLN A 203 8.40 19.51 -8.65
CA GLN A 203 7.81 18.75 -9.76
C GLN A 203 7.44 17.31 -9.36
N MET A 204 7.92 16.84 -8.22
CA MET A 204 7.63 15.50 -7.69
C MET A 204 6.57 15.52 -6.56
N SER A 205 6.17 16.71 -6.11
CA SER A 205 5.18 16.94 -5.04
C SER A 205 3.80 17.27 -5.58
#